data_AF-P35628-F1
#
_entry.id   AF-P35628-F1
#
_cell.length_a   1.000
_cell.length_b   1.000
_cell.length_c   1.000
_cell.angle_alpha   90.00
_cell.angle_beta   90.00
_cell.angle_gamma   90.00
#
_symmetry.space_group_name_H-M   'P 1'
#
loop_
_entity.id
_entity.type
_entity.pdbx_description
1 polymer ?
#
loop_
_entity_poly.entity_id
_entity_poly.type
_entity_poly.pdbx_seq_one_letter_code
_entity_poly.pdbx_strand_id
1 'polypeptide(L)' 'ICPRILMPCSSDSDCLAECICLENGFCG' A
#
# COMPACT_ATOMS: atom_id res chain seq x y z
N ILE A 1 0.48 3.64 -11.59
CA ILE A 1 0.08 4.74 -10.68
C ILE A 1 -0.60 4.13 -9.46
N CYS A 2 -0.11 4.38 -8.25
CA CYS A 2 -0.77 3.86 -7.04
C CYS A 2 -2.14 4.56 -6.86
N PRO A 3 -3.26 3.81 -6.88
CA PRO A 3 -4.58 4.41 -6.69
C PRO A 3 -4.71 4.96 -5.27
N ARG A 4 -5.34 6.13 -5.14
CA ARG A 4 -5.61 6.77 -3.84
C ARG A 4 -6.77 6.08 -3.13
N ILE A 5 -6.49 4.91 -2.56
CA ILE A 5 -7.39 4.18 -1.66
C ILE A 5 -6.67 3.93 -0.34
N LEU A 6 -7.36 4.16 0.78
CA LEU A 6 -6.80 3.85 2.09
C LEU A 6 -6.86 2.34 2.31
N MET A 7 -5.73 1.66 2.10
CA MET A 7 -5.62 0.21 2.22
C MET A 7 -4.57 -0.14 3.29
N PRO A 8 -4.93 -0.83 4.37
CA PRO A 8 -3.96 -1.25 5.38
C PRO A 8 -3.06 -2.37 4.85
N CYS A 9 -1.81 -2.42 5.33
CA CYS A 9 -0.81 -3.41 4.89
C CYS A 9 0.16 -3.77 6.02
N SER A 10 0.80 -4.94 5.88
CA SER A 10 1.96 -5.36 6.67
C SER A 10 3.20 -5.58 5.81
N SER A 11 3.01 -5.74 4.50
CA SER A 11 4.04 -6.01 3.51
C SER A 11 3.62 -5.46 2.14
N ASP A 12 4.58 -5.28 1.24
CA ASP A 12 4.31 -4.78 -0.12
C ASP A 12 3.39 -5.71 -0.92
N SER A 13 3.35 -7.02 -0.60
CA SER A 13 2.46 -7.98 -1.25
C SER A 13 0.99 -7.79 -0.91
N ASP A 14 0.67 -7.05 0.16
CA ASP A 14 -0.71 -6.71 0.52
C ASP A 14 -1.27 -5.58 -0.37
N CYS A 15 -0.39 -4.85 -1.06
CA CYS A 15 -0.72 -3.65 -1.81
C CYS A 15 -1.01 -3.93 -3.29
N LEU A 16 -1.71 -2.99 -3.91
CA LEU A 16 -1.96 -3.02 -5.35
C LEU A 16 -0.65 -2.84 -6.12
N ALA A 17 -0.66 -3.28 -7.38
CA ALA A 17 0.48 -3.09 -8.28
C ALA A 17 0.90 -1.62 -8.28
N GLU A 18 2.22 -1.39 -8.18
CA GLU A 18 2.84 -0.06 -8.09
C GLU A 18 2.62 0.71 -6.78
N CYS A 19 2.13 0.07 -5.71
CA CYS A 19 2.11 0.63 -4.35
C CYS A 19 3.09 -0.15 -3.45
N ILE A 20 3.57 0.49 -2.38
CA ILE A 20 4.38 -0.15 -1.34
C ILE A 20 3.73 0.03 0.03
N CYS A 21 4.07 -0.82 0.99
CA CYS A 21 3.61 -0.66 2.36
C CYS A 21 4.44 0.40 3.08
N LEU A 22 3.80 1.53 3.39
CA LEU A 22 4.46 2.64 4.07
C LEU A 22 4.58 2.35 5.58
N GLU A 23 5.50 3.05 6.26
CA GLU A 23 5.74 2.88 7.71
C GLU A 23 4.51 3.18 8.58
N ASN A 24 3.50 3.87 8.04
CA ASN A 24 2.24 4.12 8.71
C ASN A 24 1.26 2.91 8.66
N GLY A 25 1.64 1.81 8.00
CA GLY A 25 0.82 0.61 7.85
C GLY A 25 -0.25 0.71 6.76
N PHE A 26 -0.06 1.60 5.78
CA PHE A 26 -0.97 1.75 4.64
C PHE A 26 -0.22 1.73 3.30
N CYS A 27 -0.89 1.21 2.27
CA CYS A 27 -0.41 1.21 0.91
C CYS A 27 -0.43 2.62 0.32
N GLY A 28 0.67 3.02 -0.33
CA GLY A 28 0.79 4.31 -1.03
C GLY A 28 1.90 4.34 -2.06
#